data_AF-A0A6J2GH20-F1
#
_entry.id   AF-A0A6J2GH20-F1
#
_cell.length_a   1.000
_cell.length_b   1.000
_cell.length_c   1.000
_cell.angle_alpha   90.00
_cell.angle_beta   90.00
_cell.angle_gamma   90.00
#
_symmetry.space_group_name_H-M   'P 1'
#
loop_
_entity.id
_entity.type
_entity.pdbx_description
1 polymer ?
#
loop_
_entity_poly.entity_id
_entity_poly.type
_entity_poly.pdbx_seq_one_letter_code
_entity_poly.pdbx_strand_id
1 'polypeptide(L)'
;MREVCHTVSVRAAQLCAAGLAAVVEKMRENRGLDRLSVTVGVDGTLYKLHPHFSRCLQRTLRDLAPNCTVKFMPSEDGSGKGAALVAAVACRATGPGQ
;
A
#
# COMPACT_ATOMS: atom_id res chain seq x y z
N MET A 1 -23.99 -12.56 13.83
CA MET A 1 -23.36 -11.26 13.45
C MET A 1 -21.86 -11.38 13.13
N ARG A 2 -21.06 -12.11 13.94
CA ARG A 2 -19.61 -12.28 13.73
C ARG A 2 -19.23 -12.79 12.34
N GLU A 3 -19.97 -13.74 11.78
CA GLU A 3 -19.69 -14.28 10.43
C GLU A 3 -19.89 -13.25 9.32
N VAL A 4 -20.89 -12.38 9.43
CA VAL A 4 -21.13 -11.30 8.45
C VAL A 4 -19.98 -10.31 8.48
N CYS A 5 -19.57 -9.85 9.67
CA CYS A 5 -18.43 -8.96 9.82
C CYS A 5 -17.14 -9.59 9.28
N HIS A 6 -16.92 -10.88 9.57
CA HIS A 6 -15.77 -11.61 9.05
C HIS A 6 -15.76 -11.65 7.51
N THR A 7 -16.87 -12.03 6.89
CA THR A 7 -17.01 -12.08 5.42
C THR A 7 -16.81 -10.71 4.78
N VAL A 8 -17.38 -9.65 5.35
CA VAL A 8 -17.23 -8.28 4.85
C VAL A 8 -15.77 -7.84 4.93
N SER A 9 -15.11 -8.05 6.08
CA SER A 9 -13.69 -7.68 6.27
C SER A 9 -12.75 -8.47 5.35
N VAL A 10 -13.00 -9.76 5.14
CA VAL A 10 -12.22 -10.60 4.21
C VAL A 10 -12.38 -10.10 2.78
N ARG A 11 -13.61 -9.86 2.33
CA ARG A 11 -13.86 -9.34 0.98
C ARG A 11 -13.20 -7.98 0.77
N ALA A 12 -13.29 -7.09 1.75
CA ALA A 12 -12.64 -5.79 1.69
C ALA A 12 -11.11 -5.93 1.56
N ALA A 13 -10.49 -6.80 2.36
CA ALA A 13 -9.05 -7.08 2.28
C ALA A 13 -8.63 -7.65 0.91
N GLN A 14 -9.44 -8.54 0.33
CA GLN A 14 -9.17 -9.13 -1.00
C GLN A 14 -9.26 -8.09 -2.12
N LEU A 15 -10.28 -7.23 -2.08
CA LEU A 15 -10.42 -6.14 -3.06
C LEU A 15 -9.26 -5.14 -2.96
N CYS A 16 -8.86 -4.77 -1.74
CA CYS A 16 -7.67 -3.93 -1.54
C CYS A 16 -6.40 -4.61 -2.07
N ALA A 17 -6.23 -5.91 -1.83
CA ALA A 17 -5.10 -6.66 -2.35
C ALA A 17 -5.08 -6.71 -3.88
N ALA A 18 -6.23 -6.86 -4.54
CA ALA A 18 -6.31 -6.85 -5.99
C ALA A 18 -5.89 -5.50 -6.61
N GLY A 19 -6.32 -4.39 -6.01
CA GLY A 19 -5.86 -3.06 -6.43
C GLY A 19 -4.35 -2.88 -6.24
N LEU A 20 -3.81 -3.30 -5.09
CA LEU A 20 -2.36 -3.26 -4.84
C LEU A 20 -1.58 -4.16 -5.80
N ALA A 21 -2.08 -5.36 -6.10
CA ALA A 21 -1.46 -6.31 -7.02
C ALA A 21 -1.29 -5.68 -8.40
N ALA A 22 -2.35 -5.04 -8.92
CA ALA A 22 -2.32 -4.35 -10.20
C ALA A 22 -1.25 -3.24 -10.22
N VAL A 23 -1.13 -2.45 -9.15
CA VAL A 23 -0.13 -1.39 -9.05
C VAL A 23 1.29 -1.95 -9.04
N VAL A 24 1.57 -2.95 -8.19
CA VAL A 24 2.94 -3.48 -8.06
C VAL A 24 3.39 -4.28 -9.29
N GLU A 25 2.49 -5.05 -9.91
CA GLU A 25 2.79 -5.73 -11.18
C GLU A 25 3.01 -4.70 -12.29
N LYS A 26 2.18 -3.65 -12.36
CA LYS A 26 2.40 -2.59 -13.35
C LYS A 26 3.73 -1.88 -13.15
N MET A 27 4.13 -1.64 -11.90
CA MET A 27 5.46 -1.09 -11.58
C MET A 27 6.58 -2.05 -12.01
N ARG A 28 6.42 -3.35 -11.82
CA ARG A 28 7.38 -4.38 -12.23
C ARG A 28 7.55 -4.40 -13.74
N GLU A 29 6.44 -4.44 -14.48
CA GLU A 29 6.39 -4.42 -15.94
C GLU A 29 7.02 -3.15 -16.52
N ASN A 30 6.65 -1.98 -16.00
CA ASN A 30 7.18 -0.69 -16.46
C ASN A 30 8.70 -0.57 -16.28
N ARG A 31 9.28 -1.34 -15.34
CA ARG A 31 10.72 -1.39 -15.10
C ARG A 31 11.41 -2.56 -15.82
N GLY A 32 10.67 -3.41 -16.53
CA GLY A 32 11.21 -4.59 -17.22
C GLY A 32 11.83 -5.62 -16.27
N LEU A 33 11.32 -5.74 -15.05
CA LEU A 33 11.91 -6.62 -14.03
C LEU A 33 11.22 -7.99 -14.00
N ASP A 34 11.98 -9.06 -13.86
CA ASP A 34 11.41 -10.40 -13.61
C ASP A 34 10.77 -10.49 -12.21
N ARG A 35 11.38 -9.81 -11.23
CA ARG A 35 10.88 -9.73 -9.85
C ARG A 35 11.00 -8.30 -9.32
N LEU A 36 10.02 -7.87 -8.54
CA LEU A 36 10.03 -6.55 -7.89
C LEU A 36 10.05 -6.72 -6.36
N SER A 37 10.94 -5.98 -5.68
CA SER A 37 10.86 -5.80 -4.23
C SER A 37 10.47 -4.36 -3.94
N VAL A 38 9.38 -4.15 -3.21
CA VAL A 38 8.82 -2.82 -2.94
C VAL A 38 8.31 -2.72 -1.52
N THR A 39 8.43 -1.54 -0.92
CA THR A 39 7.83 -1.22 0.38
C THR A 39 6.61 -0.35 0.17
N VAL A 40 5.48 -0.75 0.74
CA VAL A 40 4.21 -0.01 0.71
C VAL A 40 3.97 0.60 2.09
N GLY A 41 3.91 1.93 2.14
CA GLY A 41 3.49 2.65 3.33
C GLY A 41 1.99 2.45 3.57
N VAL A 42 1.60 2.09 4.79
CA VAL A 42 0.20 1.86 5.16
C VAL A 42 -0.19 2.63 6.41
N ASP A 43 -1.41 3.15 6.39
CA ASP A 43 -2.03 3.80 7.53
C ASP A 43 -3.53 3.43 7.57
N GLY A 44 -4.20 3.74 8.68
CA GLY A 44 -5.61 3.47 8.90
C GLY A 44 -5.84 2.45 10.01
N THR A 45 -6.82 2.75 10.86
CA THR A 45 -7.19 1.94 12.03
C THR A 45 -7.66 0.55 11.64
N LEU A 46 -8.33 0.37 10.49
CA LEU A 46 -8.74 -0.96 10.01
C LEU A 46 -7.54 -1.88 9.76
N TYR A 47 -6.49 -1.37 9.11
CA TYR A 47 -5.28 -2.16 8.87
C TYR A 47 -4.53 -2.47 10.16
N LYS A 48 -4.45 -1.49 11.07
CA LYS A 48 -3.70 -1.58 12.34
C LYS A 48 -4.39 -2.44 13.41
N LEU A 49 -5.72 -2.32 13.54
CA LEU A 49 -6.46 -2.85 14.69
C LEU A 49 -7.32 -4.08 14.37
N HIS A 50 -7.69 -4.30 13.10
CA HIS A 50 -8.54 -5.45 12.77
C HIS A 50 -7.74 -6.76 12.74
N PRO A 51 -8.14 -7.80 13.50
CA PRO A 51 -7.31 -8.98 13.75
C PRO A 51 -6.94 -9.81 12.51
N HIS A 52 -7.73 -9.69 11.43
CA HIS A 52 -7.56 -10.51 10.22
C HIS A 52 -7.29 -9.71 8.95
N PHE A 53 -7.44 -8.38 8.96
CA PHE A 53 -7.49 -7.60 7.71
C PHE A 53 -6.13 -7.58 7.02
N SER A 54 -5.08 -7.17 7.75
CA SER A 54 -3.71 -7.10 7.24
C SER A 54 -3.23 -8.47 6.74
N ARG A 55 -3.51 -9.55 7.47
CA ARG A 55 -3.14 -10.92 7.08
C ARG A 55 -3.84 -11.36 5.80
N CYS A 56 -5.14 -11.12 5.69
CA CYS A 56 -5.92 -11.48 4.51
C CYS A 56 -5.46 -10.71 3.27
N LEU A 57 -5.19 -9.41 3.42
CA LEU A 57 -4.66 -8.55 2.37
C LEU A 57 -3.29 -9.06 1.90
N GLN A 58 -2.34 -9.27 2.83
CA GLN A 58 -0.98 -9.73 2.51
C GLN A 58 -0.97 -11.12 1.84
N ARG A 59 -1.84 -12.03 2.29
CA ARG A 59 -1.98 -13.35 1.66
C ARG A 59 -2.51 -13.21 0.23
N THR A 60 -3.64 -12.55 0.06
CA THR A 60 -4.27 -12.36 -1.26
C THR A 60 -3.32 -11.66 -2.23
N LEU A 61 -2.55 -10.67 -1.75
CA LEU A 61 -1.58 -9.97 -2.58
C LEU A 61 -0.46 -10.89 -3.08
N ARG A 62 0.06 -11.80 -2.23
CA ARG A 62 1.04 -12.80 -2.69
C ARG A 62 0.47 -13.76 -3.71
N ASP A 63 -0.80 -14.13 -3.56
CA ASP A 63 -1.47 -15.03 -4.49
C ASP A 63 -1.69 -14.34 -5.86
N LEU A 64 -1.97 -13.03 -5.87
CA LEU A 64 -2.24 -12.25 -7.10
C LEU A 64 -0.98 -11.68 -7.78
N ALA A 65 0.07 -11.39 -7.03
CA ALA A 65 1.32 -10.79 -7.53
C ALA A 65 2.55 -11.58 -7.03
N PRO A 66 2.72 -12.85 -7.44
CA PRO A 66 3.75 -13.74 -6.90
C PRO A 66 5.19 -13.30 -7.22
N ASN A 67 5.37 -12.45 -8.24
CA ASN A 67 6.66 -11.91 -8.64
C ASN A 67 7.02 -10.61 -7.91
N CYS A 68 6.12 -10.10 -7.07
CA CYS A 68 6.30 -8.88 -6.29
C CYS A 68 6.43 -9.19 -4.79
N THR A 69 7.63 -9.00 -4.25
CA THR A 69 7.86 -9.02 -2.81
C THR A 69 7.45 -7.66 -2.22
N VAL A 70 6.31 -7.63 -1.52
CA VAL A 70 5.78 -6.40 -0.90
C VAL A 70 6.00 -6.39 0.60
N LYS A 71 6.78 -5.43 1.10
CA LYS A 71 6.93 -5.15 2.54
C LYS A 71 5.97 -4.05 2.95
N PHE A 72 5.14 -4.29 3.95
CA PHE A 72 4.25 -3.27 4.49
C PHE A 72 4.93 -2.51 5.62
N MET A 73 4.92 -1.18 5.55
CA MET A 73 5.48 -0.29 6.56
C MET A 73 4.36 0.56 7.16
N PRO A 74 3.92 0.28 8.39
CA PRO A 74 2.96 1.13 9.09
C PRO A 74 3.53 2.54 9.28
N SER A 75 2.69 3.54 9.05
CA SER A 75 3.04 4.93 9.31
C SER A 75 2.37 5.41 10.60
N GLU A 76 3.16 6.00 11.50
CA GLU A 76 2.66 6.61 12.74
C GLU A 76 2.04 7.99 12.47
N ASP A 77 2.71 8.84 11.68
CA ASP A 77 2.28 10.19 11.31
C ASP A 77 2.63 10.49 9.84
N GLY A 78 2.10 9.69 8.92
CA GLY A 78 2.53 9.71 7.52
C GLY A 78 2.09 10.97 6.77
N SER A 79 0.82 11.34 6.97
CA SER A 79 0.19 12.41 6.20
C SER A 79 0.85 13.77 6.44
N GLY A 80 1.26 14.08 7.67
CA GLY A 80 1.90 15.37 8.00
C GLY A 80 3.33 15.47 7.46
N LYS A 81 4.15 14.45 7.72
CA LYS A 81 5.56 14.43 7.27
C LYS A 81 5.68 14.38 5.74
N GLY A 82 4.83 13.59 5.09
CA GLY A 82 4.77 13.50 3.64
C GLY A 82 4.35 14.82 3.00
N ALA A 83 3.31 15.48 3.53
CA ALA A 83 2.85 16.78 3.02
C ALA A 83 3.93 17.87 3.17
N ALA A 84 4.62 17.93 4.31
CA ALA A 84 5.71 18.88 4.52
C ALA A 84 6.87 18.67 3.52
N LEU A 85 7.23 17.42 3.23
CA LEU A 85 8.27 17.10 2.25
C LEU A 85 7.87 17.55 0.83
N VAL A 86 6.62 17.27 0.41
CA VAL A 86 6.11 17.69 -0.90
C VAL A 86 6.07 19.22 -1.00
N ALA A 87 5.63 19.91 0.05
CA ALA A 87 5.64 21.37 0.11
C ALA A 87 7.06 21.93 -0.05
N ALA A 88 8.05 21.36 0.65
CA ALA A 88 9.45 21.79 0.53
C ALA A 88 10.01 21.59 -0.89
N VAL A 89 9.66 20.50 -1.57
CA VAL A 89 10.06 20.25 -2.97
C VAL A 89 9.39 21.26 -3.92
N ALA A 90 8.08 21.51 -3.74
CA ALA A 90 7.36 22.50 -4.55
C ALA A 90 7.94 23.90 -4.38
N CYS A 91 8.18 24.34 -3.13
CA CYS A 91 8.79 25.65 -2.84
C CYS A 91 10.18 25.80 -3.46
N ARG A 92 10.98 24.72 -3.55
CA ARG A 92 12.28 24.75 -4.25
C ARG A 92 12.13 24.89 -5.76
N ALA A 93 11.15 24.21 -6.36
CA ALA A 93 10.88 24.29 -7.79
C ALA A 93 10.30 25.66 -8.21
N THR A 94 9.68 26.39 -7.28
CA THR A 94 9.10 27.72 -7.51
C THR A 94 9.94 28.87 -6.95
N GLY A 95 11.13 28.60 -6.38
CA GLY A 95 12.01 29.60 -5.76
C GLY A 95 12.79 30.46 -6.78
N PRO A 96 13.17 31.70 -6.43
CA PRO A 96 13.63 32.73 -7.37
C PRO A 96 15.01 32.40 -7.94
N GLY A 97 15.05 31.91 -9.17
CA GLY A 97 16.26 31.53 -9.89
C GLY A 97 16.03 31.10 -11.34
N GLN A 98 14.87 31.48 -11.91
CA GLN A 98 14.59 31.56 -13.34
C GLN A 98 14.30 33.01 -13.68
#